data_AF-A0A2P1BPU7-F1
#
_entry.id   AF-A0A2P1BPU7-F1
#
_cell.length_a   1.000
_cell.length_b   1.000
_cell.length_c   1.000
_cell.angle_alpha   90.00
_cell.angle_beta   90.00
_cell.angle_gamma   90.00
#
_symmetry.space_group_name_H-M   'P 1'
#
loop_
_entity.id
_entity.type
_entity.pdbx_description
1 polymer ?
#
loop_
_entity_poly.entity_id
_entity_poly.type
_entity_poly.pdbx_seq_one_letter_code
_entity_poly.pdbx_strand_id
1 'polypeptide(L)'
;MDQAEKLSLKETISLLDGAMRHNVQVLLSDSGKRSGTGSALTVLKDSGVNTYRWQGGHQTTADIISEPDKGARYSRLAQEFAVSVREGQKSVAQISGTREQSVLNGLIRDSLRQEGCWVKRHDYYSPDAGVAGQQKPGRAGLLPGGMVMERWDPETRTHDRFVIDRVTASSNMLTLKDREGAVWI
;
A
#
# COMPACT_ATOMS: atom_id res chain seq x y z
N MET A 1 -0.46 -9.67 -19.73
CA MET A 1 -0.47 -9.27 -18.31
C MET A 1 -0.26 -7.77 -18.22
N ASP A 2 -1.05 -7.08 -17.38
CA ASP A 2 -0.89 -5.65 -17.14
C ASP A 2 0.09 -5.40 -15.98
N GLN A 3 0.85 -4.29 -16.04
CA GLN A 3 1.86 -3.90 -15.04
C GLN A 3 2.92 -4.97 -14.72
N ALA A 4 3.51 -5.57 -15.76
CA ALA A 4 4.49 -6.63 -15.58
C ALA A 4 5.78 -6.18 -14.86
N GLU A 5 6.03 -4.86 -14.74
CA GLU A 5 7.16 -4.29 -13.99
C GLU A 5 7.11 -4.54 -12.48
N LYS A 6 5.96 -4.99 -11.96
CA LYS A 6 5.75 -5.35 -10.55
C LYS A 6 5.98 -6.84 -10.26
N LEU A 7 6.15 -7.68 -11.29
CA LEU A 7 6.33 -9.12 -11.10
C LEU A 7 7.70 -9.42 -10.51
N SER A 8 7.72 -10.26 -9.48
CA SER A 8 8.96 -10.82 -8.96
C SER A 8 9.54 -11.87 -9.92
N LEU A 9 10.83 -12.19 -9.75
CA LEU A 9 11.49 -13.27 -10.50
C LEU A 9 10.77 -14.61 -10.33
N LYS A 10 10.36 -14.96 -9.11
CA LYS A 10 9.70 -16.24 -8.81
C LYS A 10 8.36 -16.37 -9.53
N GLU A 11 7.55 -15.31 -9.49
CA GLU A 11 6.26 -15.28 -10.17
C GLU A 11 6.44 -15.38 -11.69
N THR A 12 7.46 -14.71 -12.24
CA THR A 12 7.75 -14.74 -13.67
C THR A 12 8.22 -16.11 -14.13
N ILE A 13 9.06 -16.81 -13.36
CA ILE A 13 9.48 -18.18 -13.65
C ILE A 13 8.28 -19.13 -13.64
N SER A 14 7.40 -19.00 -12.64
CA SER A 14 6.19 -19.83 -12.54
C SER A 14 5.25 -19.61 -13.73
N LEU A 15 5.14 -18.36 -14.17
CA LEU A 15 4.35 -17.99 -15.34
C LEU A 15 4.95 -18.54 -16.64
N LEU A 16 6.26 -18.44 -16.83
CA LEU A 16 6.96 -18.96 -18.00
C LEU A 16 6.92 -20.49 -18.07
N ASP A 17 7.08 -21.19 -16.94
CA ASP A 17 6.95 -22.66 -16.88
C ASP A 17 5.53 -23.09 -17.30
N GLY A 18 4.49 -22.43 -16.79
CA GLY A 18 3.12 -22.67 -17.22
C GLY A 18 2.92 -22.41 -18.72
N ALA A 19 3.45 -21.31 -19.24
CA ALA A 19 3.36 -20.96 -20.66
C ALA A 19 4.07 -21.99 -21.56
N MET A 20 5.25 -22.47 -21.16
CA MET A 20 6.00 -23.50 -21.88
C MET A 20 5.23 -24.83 -21.93
N ARG A 21 4.65 -25.26 -20.81
CA ARG A 21 3.89 -26.53 -20.74
C ARG A 21 2.63 -26.52 -21.62
N HIS A 22 2.02 -25.35 -21.79
CA HIS A 22 0.81 -25.19 -22.58
C HIS A 22 1.07 -24.62 -23.98
N ASN A 23 2.34 -24.42 -24.37
CA ASN A 23 2.75 -23.82 -25.64
C ASN A 23 2.05 -22.48 -25.92
N VAL A 24 1.92 -21.63 -24.90
CA VAL A 24 1.25 -20.33 -24.96
C VAL A 24 2.28 -19.21 -25.04
N GLN A 25 2.04 -18.23 -25.89
CA GLN A 25 2.85 -17.00 -25.93
C GLN A 25 2.39 -16.01 -24.85
N VAL A 26 3.35 -15.42 -24.14
CA VAL A 26 3.08 -14.43 -23.09
C VAL A 26 3.40 -13.02 -23.59
N LEU A 27 2.42 -12.12 -23.49
CA LEU A 27 2.63 -10.69 -23.67
C LEU A 27 2.67 -9.99 -22.30
N LEU A 28 3.80 -9.33 -22.03
CA LEU A 28 4.02 -8.53 -20.83
C LEU A 28 3.97 -7.05 -21.19
N SER A 29 3.05 -6.32 -20.55
CA SER A 29 2.94 -4.86 -20.69
C SER A 29 3.82 -4.15 -19.66
N ASP A 30 4.65 -3.22 -20.12
CA ASP A 30 5.46 -2.34 -19.27
C ASP A 30 4.83 -0.95 -19.24
N SER A 31 4.34 -0.52 -18.07
CA SER A 31 3.69 0.79 -17.93
C SER A 31 4.67 1.93 -17.61
N GLY A 32 5.97 1.65 -17.52
CA GLY A 32 7.00 2.65 -17.20
C GLY A 32 7.02 3.12 -15.74
N LYS A 33 6.23 2.49 -14.87
CA LYS A 33 6.26 2.73 -13.42
C LYS A 33 7.57 2.20 -12.81
N ARG A 34 7.86 2.62 -11.58
CA ARG A 34 9.06 2.17 -10.87
C ARG A 34 9.12 0.65 -10.83
N SER A 35 10.18 0.11 -11.43
CA SER A 35 10.47 -1.32 -11.45
C SER A 35 10.65 -1.86 -10.03
N GLY A 36 10.06 -3.02 -9.73
CA GLY A 36 10.30 -3.71 -8.46
C GLY A 36 11.78 -4.05 -8.26
N THR A 37 12.22 -4.20 -7.00
CA THR A 37 13.57 -4.70 -6.70
C THR A 37 13.74 -6.11 -7.27
N GLY A 38 14.67 -6.31 -8.21
CA GLY A 38 14.82 -7.59 -8.92
C GLY A 38 13.71 -7.85 -9.94
N SER A 39 13.26 -6.82 -10.66
CA SER A 39 12.25 -6.93 -11.70
C SER A 39 12.66 -7.90 -12.80
N ALA A 40 11.78 -8.87 -13.06
CA ALA A 40 11.99 -9.83 -14.12
C ALA A 40 11.93 -9.20 -15.52
N LEU A 41 11.24 -8.05 -15.68
CA LEU A 41 11.22 -7.35 -16.98
C LEU A 41 12.59 -6.87 -17.41
N THR A 42 13.42 -6.38 -16.47
CA THR A 42 14.79 -5.95 -16.80
C THR A 42 15.60 -7.13 -17.29
N VAL A 43 15.54 -8.27 -16.58
CA VAL A 43 16.26 -9.50 -16.95
C VAL A 43 15.78 -10.04 -18.30
N LEU A 44 14.47 -10.01 -18.57
CA LEU A 44 13.91 -10.45 -19.85
C LEU A 44 14.35 -9.56 -21.02
N LYS A 45 14.40 -8.24 -20.81
CA LYS A 45 14.93 -7.30 -21.81
C LYS A 45 16.42 -7.55 -22.09
N ASP A 46 17.21 -7.74 -21.04
CA ASP A 46 18.65 -8.03 -21.16
C ASP A 46 18.90 -9.38 -21.86
N SER A 47 17.98 -10.34 -21.72
CA SER A 47 18.04 -11.63 -22.40
C SER A 47 17.66 -11.60 -23.89
N GLY A 48 17.30 -10.42 -24.43
CA GLY A 48 17.03 -10.24 -25.85
C GLY A 48 15.59 -10.55 -26.29
N VAL A 49 14.62 -10.55 -25.37
CA VAL A 49 13.20 -10.68 -25.75
C VAL A 49 12.76 -9.45 -26.56
N ASN A 50 11.98 -9.68 -27.62
CA ASN A 50 11.45 -8.60 -28.46
C ASN A 50 10.60 -7.62 -27.65
N THR A 51 10.96 -6.33 -27.71
CA THR A 51 10.21 -5.25 -27.07
C THR A 51 9.48 -4.40 -28.11
N TYR A 52 8.18 -4.24 -27.94
CA TYR A 52 7.36 -3.36 -28.76
C TYR A 52 7.02 -2.09 -27.98
N ARG A 53 7.37 -0.92 -28.52
CA ARG A 53 7.08 0.38 -27.89
C ARG A 53 5.84 1.00 -28.49
N TRP A 54 4.78 1.11 -27.71
CA TRP A 54 3.58 1.84 -28.08
C TRP A 54 3.78 3.36 -27.89
N GLN A 55 3.46 4.16 -28.92
CA GLN A 55 3.64 5.63 -28.90
C GLN A 55 2.32 6.43 -28.95
N GLY A 56 1.16 5.76 -28.96
CA GLY A 56 -0.14 6.42 -29.17
C GLY A 56 -0.84 6.95 -27.91
N GLY A 57 -0.16 7.05 -26.77
CA GLY A 57 -0.78 7.49 -25.50
C GLY A 57 -0.71 9.00 -25.31
N HIS A 58 -1.82 9.63 -24.88
CA HIS A 58 -1.83 11.02 -24.45
C HIS A 58 -0.95 11.18 -23.20
N GLN A 59 0.17 11.90 -23.32
CA GLN A 59 1.02 12.20 -22.18
C GLN A 59 0.38 13.32 -21.36
N THR A 60 -0.07 13.00 -20.15
CA THR A 60 -0.56 14.02 -19.20
C THR A 60 0.59 14.96 -18.84
N THR A 61 0.39 16.25 -19.06
CA THR A 61 1.30 17.30 -18.58
C THR A 61 1.20 17.42 -17.06
N ALA A 62 2.34 17.53 -16.38
CA ALA A 62 2.39 17.75 -14.95
C ALA A 62 2.85 19.19 -14.68
N ASP A 63 2.08 19.92 -13.88
CA ASP A 63 2.50 21.23 -13.39
C ASP A 63 3.43 21.06 -12.19
N ILE A 64 4.65 21.62 -12.29
CA ILE A 64 5.64 21.55 -11.22
C ILE A 64 5.71 22.92 -10.53
N ILE A 65 5.28 22.94 -9.27
CA ILE A 65 5.39 24.11 -8.40
C ILE A 65 6.51 23.85 -7.39
N SER A 66 7.55 24.69 -7.44
CA SER A 66 8.69 24.60 -6.52
C SER A 66 8.49 25.54 -5.34
N GLU A 67 8.32 24.96 -4.15
CA GLU A 67 8.23 25.69 -2.87
C GLU A 67 9.30 25.10 -1.93
N PRO A 68 10.32 25.87 -1.51
CA PRO A 68 11.43 25.34 -0.72
C PRO A 68 11.04 24.96 0.71
N ASP A 69 10.08 25.66 1.33
CA ASP A 69 9.68 25.35 2.70
C ASP A 69 8.75 24.13 2.76
N LYS A 70 9.08 23.16 3.64
CA LYS A 70 8.31 21.92 3.77
C LYS A 70 6.91 22.17 4.31
N GLY A 71 6.78 23.10 5.26
CA GLY A 71 5.48 23.47 5.84
C GLY A 71 4.58 24.14 4.80
N ALA A 72 5.09 25.17 4.13
CA ALA A 72 4.40 25.91 3.08
C ALA A 72 3.98 24.99 1.93
N ARG A 73 4.84 24.05 1.51
CA ARG A 73 4.47 23.02 0.50
C ARG A 73 3.23 22.25 0.89
N TYR A 74 3.19 21.72 2.12
CA TYR A 74 2.10 20.86 2.54
C TYR A 74 0.81 21.65 2.76
N SER A 75 0.91 22.84 3.35
CA SER A 75 -0.24 23.72 3.52
C SER A 75 -0.84 24.13 2.18
N ARG A 76 -0.01 24.47 1.20
CA ARG A 76 -0.45 24.81 -0.16
C ARG A 76 -1.12 23.62 -0.86
N LEU A 77 -0.50 22.43 -0.81
CA LEU A 77 -1.07 21.21 -1.37
C LEU A 77 -2.44 20.88 -0.74
N ALA A 78 -2.56 21.02 0.58
CA ALA A 78 -3.81 20.80 1.29
C ALA A 78 -4.90 21.79 0.88
N GLN A 79 -4.54 23.06 0.68
CA GLN A 79 -5.46 24.11 0.23
C GLN A 79 -5.93 23.87 -1.21
N GLU A 80 -5.00 23.60 -2.14
CA GLU A 80 -5.32 23.30 -3.54
C GLU A 80 -6.22 22.05 -3.63
N PHE A 81 -5.94 21.02 -2.82
CA PHE A 81 -6.80 19.85 -2.72
C PHE A 81 -8.20 20.19 -2.21
N ALA A 82 -8.32 20.99 -1.15
CA ALA A 82 -9.63 21.36 -0.58
C ALA A 82 -10.47 22.17 -1.56
N VAL A 83 -9.87 23.11 -2.29
CA VAL A 83 -10.52 23.87 -3.37
C VAL A 83 -11.02 22.93 -4.48
N SER A 84 -10.16 22.01 -4.92
CA SER A 84 -10.50 21.04 -5.96
C SER A 84 -11.64 20.10 -5.55
N VAL A 85 -11.67 19.66 -4.29
CA VAL A 85 -12.78 18.86 -3.73
C VAL A 85 -14.07 19.67 -3.66
N ARG A 86 -14.01 20.94 -3.24
CA ARG A 86 -15.16 21.86 -3.21
C ARG A 86 -15.77 22.06 -4.60
N GLU A 87 -14.92 22.12 -5.62
CA GLU A 87 -15.32 22.24 -7.04
C GLU A 87 -15.85 20.92 -7.62
N GLY A 88 -15.90 19.84 -6.83
CA GLY A 88 -16.43 18.55 -7.25
C GLY A 88 -15.49 17.76 -8.17
N GLN A 89 -14.20 18.13 -8.23
CA GLN A 89 -13.21 17.42 -9.04
C GLN A 89 -12.80 16.08 -8.38
N LYS A 90 -12.42 15.11 -9.21
CA LYS A 90 -11.88 13.82 -8.73
C LYS A 90 -10.40 13.98 -8.39
N SER A 91 -10.13 14.32 -7.14
CA SER A 91 -8.79 14.71 -6.70
C SER A 91 -8.20 13.73 -5.70
N VAL A 92 -6.90 13.44 -5.84
CA VAL A 92 -6.16 12.51 -4.98
C VAL A 92 -4.83 13.15 -4.58
N ALA A 93 -4.59 13.28 -3.28
CA ALA A 93 -3.30 13.70 -2.75
C ALA A 93 -2.42 12.49 -2.45
N GLN A 94 -1.18 12.49 -2.94
CA GLN A 94 -0.22 11.41 -2.71
C GLN A 94 1.08 11.97 -2.15
N ILE A 95 1.60 11.31 -1.11
CA ILE A 95 2.89 11.62 -0.50
C ILE A 95 3.57 10.32 -0.07
N SER A 96 4.91 10.31 -0.11
CA SER A 96 5.70 9.16 0.31
C SER A 96 6.02 9.23 1.81
N GLY A 97 5.91 8.10 2.51
CA GLY A 97 6.22 7.98 3.93
C GLY A 97 5.00 8.12 4.84
N THR A 98 4.90 7.25 5.85
CA THR A 98 3.76 7.19 6.77
C THR A 98 3.66 8.41 7.68
N ARG A 99 4.81 8.95 8.12
CA ARG A 99 4.88 10.18 8.93
C ARG A 99 4.38 11.38 8.14
N GLU A 100 4.93 11.58 6.94
CA GLU A 100 4.54 12.65 6.02
C GLU A 100 3.07 12.55 5.63
N GLN A 101 2.57 11.34 5.37
CA GLN A 101 1.14 11.10 5.12
C GLN A 101 0.27 11.53 6.30
N SER A 102 0.69 11.26 7.54
CA SER A 102 -0.05 11.66 8.74
C SER A 102 -0.10 13.18 8.89
N VAL A 103 1.01 13.87 8.65
CA VAL A 103 1.10 15.35 8.68
C VAL A 103 0.21 15.97 7.60
N LEU A 104 0.33 15.50 6.35
CA LEU A 104 -0.45 16.01 5.23
C LEU A 104 -1.95 15.75 5.43
N ASN A 105 -2.32 14.56 5.93
CA ASN A 105 -3.71 14.26 6.27
C ASN A 105 -4.26 15.24 7.30
N GLY A 106 -3.49 15.59 8.34
CA GLY A 106 -3.90 16.62 9.31
C GLY A 106 -4.23 17.95 8.63
N LEU A 107 -3.30 18.45 7.80
CA LEU A 107 -3.47 19.72 7.07
C LEU A 107 -4.65 19.69 6.11
N ILE A 108 -4.83 18.61 5.35
CA ILE A 108 -5.98 18.43 4.44
C ILE A 108 -7.30 18.49 5.22
N ARG A 109 -7.39 17.82 6.38
CA ARG A 109 -8.59 17.87 7.22
C ARG A 109 -8.89 19.29 7.68
N ASP A 110 -7.87 20.03 8.10
CA ASP A 110 -8.03 21.41 8.56
C ASP A 110 -8.46 22.33 7.41
N SER A 111 -7.84 22.22 6.23
CA SER A 111 -8.23 22.97 5.03
C SER A 111 -9.66 22.65 4.58
N LEU A 112 -10.06 21.38 4.55
CA LEU A 112 -11.44 20.99 4.20
C LEU A 112 -12.48 21.49 5.22
N ARG A 113 -12.12 21.60 6.50
CA ARG A 113 -12.98 22.21 7.52
C ARG A 113 -13.16 23.71 7.29
N GLN A 114 -12.08 24.42 6.97
CA GLN A 114 -12.13 25.84 6.64
C GLN A 114 -13.00 26.10 5.40
N GLU A 115 -12.90 25.23 4.40
CA GLU A 115 -13.68 25.29 3.14
C GLU A 115 -15.12 24.77 3.28
N GLY A 116 -15.57 24.39 4.48
CA GLY A 116 -16.94 23.91 4.72
C GLY A 116 -17.29 22.56 4.07
N CYS A 117 -16.30 21.86 3.52
CA CYS A 117 -16.46 20.59 2.81
C CYS A 117 -16.41 19.36 3.74
N TRP A 118 -16.21 19.56 5.05
CA TRP A 118 -16.07 18.49 6.04
C TRP A 118 -17.39 18.21 6.77
N VAL A 119 -17.90 16.98 6.69
CA VAL A 119 -19.10 16.56 7.44
C VAL A 119 -18.77 16.44 8.95
N LYS A 120 -19.55 17.13 9.78
CA LYS A 120 -19.38 17.32 11.24
C LYS A 120 -19.58 16.05 12.09
N ARG A 121 -18.87 14.95 11.83
CA ARG A 121 -18.83 13.82 12.78
C ARG A 121 -17.39 13.42 13.07
N HIS A 122 -16.94 13.79 14.27
CA HIS A 122 -15.68 13.33 14.85
C HIS A 122 -15.92 12.02 15.58
N ASP A 123 -16.14 10.95 14.83
CA ASP A 123 -16.01 9.63 15.41
C ASP A 123 -14.51 9.29 15.31
N TYR A 124 -13.83 9.25 16.46
CA TYR A 124 -12.46 8.76 16.54
C TYR A 124 -12.47 7.26 16.19
N TYR A 125 -12.34 6.97 14.90
CA TYR A 125 -12.14 5.63 14.40
C TYR A 125 -10.63 5.41 14.29
N SER A 126 -10.09 4.46 15.06
CA SER A 126 -8.74 3.92 14.84
C SER A 126 -8.89 2.71 13.92
N PRO A 127 -8.81 2.87 12.59
CA PRO A 127 -8.79 1.72 11.70
C PRO A 127 -7.54 0.90 11.97
N ASP A 128 -7.69 -0.42 12.10
CA ASP A 128 -6.55 -1.33 12.12
C ASP A 128 -5.83 -1.22 10.78
N ALA A 129 -4.63 -0.63 10.79
CA ALA A 129 -3.81 -0.52 9.59
C ALA A 129 -3.26 -1.92 9.28
N GLY A 130 -3.79 -2.58 8.25
CA GLY A 130 -3.34 -3.89 7.81
C GLY A 130 -1.84 -3.88 7.50
N VAL A 131 -1.07 -4.71 8.19
CA VAL A 131 0.33 -4.97 7.86
C VAL A 131 0.33 -5.99 6.73
N ALA A 132 0.94 -5.66 5.59
CA ALA A 132 1.07 -6.60 4.47
C ALA A 132 1.78 -7.87 4.95
N GLY A 133 1.09 -9.02 4.86
CA GLY A 133 1.50 -10.34 5.37
C GLY A 133 2.72 -10.98 4.69
N GLN A 134 3.64 -10.18 4.14
CA GLN A 134 4.90 -10.62 3.54
C GLN A 134 5.99 -10.91 4.59
N GLN A 135 5.70 -10.78 5.89
CA GLN A 135 6.63 -11.19 6.93
C GLN A 135 6.53 -12.69 7.16
N LYS A 136 7.67 -13.39 7.14
CA LYS A 136 7.76 -14.82 7.44
C LYS A 136 7.00 -15.09 8.75
N PRO A 137 5.89 -15.85 8.72
CA PRO A 137 5.13 -16.17 9.93
C PRO A 137 6.01 -17.06 10.80
N GLY A 138 6.59 -16.51 11.86
CA GLY A 138 7.47 -17.31 12.72
C GLY A 138 8.49 -16.57 13.57
N ARG A 139 8.57 -15.23 13.55
CA ARG A 139 9.37 -14.48 14.53
C ARG A 139 8.47 -13.53 15.33
N ALA A 140 8.06 -13.99 16.51
CA ALA A 140 7.28 -13.22 17.49
C ALA A 140 7.94 -11.87 17.79
N GLY A 141 9.28 -11.80 17.82
CA GLY A 141 10.03 -10.57 18.07
C GLY A 141 9.86 -9.45 17.04
N LEU A 142 9.19 -9.70 15.90
CA LEU A 142 8.88 -8.68 14.89
C LEU A 142 7.49 -8.05 15.07
N LEU A 143 6.67 -8.60 15.97
CA LEU A 143 5.34 -8.08 16.26
C LEU A 143 5.42 -7.18 17.50
N PRO A 144 5.10 -5.89 17.39
CA PRO A 144 5.00 -5.03 18.58
C PRO A 144 3.74 -5.39 19.39
N GLY A 145 3.86 -5.28 20.71
CA GLY A 145 2.71 -5.40 21.62
C GLY A 145 1.65 -4.33 21.36
N GLY A 146 0.38 -4.67 21.59
CA GLY A 146 -0.78 -3.83 21.32
C GLY A 146 -1.35 -3.94 19.90
N MET A 147 -0.70 -4.68 18.99
CA MET A 147 -1.26 -4.94 17.66
C MET A 147 -2.42 -5.93 17.72
N VAL A 148 -3.36 -5.74 16.80
CA VAL A 148 -4.48 -6.66 16.58
C VAL A 148 -4.07 -7.74 15.60
N MET A 149 -4.38 -8.99 15.93
CA MET A 149 -4.24 -10.14 15.05
C MET A 149 -5.61 -10.74 14.77
N GLU A 150 -5.89 -11.01 13.49
CA GLU A 150 -7.11 -11.68 13.07
C GLU A 150 -6.78 -13.05 12.49
N ARG A 151 -7.39 -14.10 13.03
CA ARG A 151 -7.32 -15.45 12.48
C ARG A 151 -8.59 -15.73 11.71
N TRP A 152 -8.45 -16.11 10.44
CA TRP A 152 -9.58 -16.59 9.65
C TRP A 152 -9.94 -18.03 10.07
N ASP A 153 -11.19 -18.23 10.48
CA ASP A 153 -11.77 -19.55 10.68
C ASP A 153 -12.51 -19.99 9.40
N PRO A 154 -12.04 -21.03 8.70
CA PRO A 154 -12.67 -21.50 7.46
C PRO A 154 -14.03 -22.18 7.66
N GLU A 155 -14.33 -22.71 8.84
CA GLU A 155 -15.57 -23.44 9.11
C GLU A 155 -16.73 -22.48 9.34
N THR A 156 -16.52 -21.49 10.19
CA THR A 156 -17.51 -20.46 10.52
C THR A 156 -17.46 -19.27 9.56
N ARG A 157 -16.39 -19.15 8.75
CA ARG A 157 -16.13 -18.03 7.83
C ARG A 157 -16.06 -16.68 8.55
N THR A 158 -15.55 -16.69 9.78
CA THR A 158 -15.38 -15.49 10.61
C THR A 158 -13.92 -15.22 10.95
N HIS A 159 -13.64 -13.98 11.35
CA HIS A 159 -12.34 -13.58 11.87
C HIS A 159 -12.37 -13.55 13.39
N ASP A 160 -11.54 -14.39 14.01
CA ASP A 160 -11.26 -14.32 15.44
C ASP A 160 -10.25 -13.20 15.69
N ARG A 161 -10.64 -12.19 16.47
CA ARG A 161 -9.83 -11.01 16.74
C ARG A 161 -9.16 -11.11 18.10
N PHE A 162 -7.84 -10.97 18.11
CA PHE A 162 -7.00 -10.98 19.30
C PHE A 162 -6.13 -9.72 19.36
N VAL A 163 -5.76 -9.30 20.56
CA VAL A 163 -4.75 -8.25 20.80
C VAL A 163 -3.49 -8.91 21.34
N ILE A 164 -2.32 -8.59 20.78
CA ILE A 164 -1.03 -9.05 21.30
C ILE A 164 -0.76 -8.31 22.62
N ASP A 165 -0.93 -8.99 23.74
CA ASP A 165 -0.69 -8.45 25.07
C ASP A 165 0.81 -8.41 25.38
N ARG A 166 1.51 -9.50 25.09
CA ARG A 166 2.95 -9.63 25.38
C ARG A 166 3.69 -10.39 24.29
N VAL A 167 4.90 -9.93 23.98
CA VAL A 167 5.85 -10.63 23.11
C VAL A 167 7.04 -11.08 23.93
N THR A 168 7.24 -12.40 23.98
CA THR A 168 8.39 -13.00 24.65
C THR A 168 9.40 -13.45 23.60
N ALA A 169 10.32 -12.54 23.23
CA ALA A 169 11.27 -12.77 22.14
C ALA A 169 12.24 -13.93 22.41
N SER A 170 12.57 -14.21 23.68
CA SER A 170 13.47 -15.30 24.07
C SER A 170 12.90 -16.70 23.79
N SER A 171 11.59 -16.88 23.93
CA SER A 171 10.88 -18.13 23.64
C SER A 171 10.07 -18.09 22.34
N ASN A 172 10.17 -16.99 21.58
CA ASN A 172 9.40 -16.74 20.36
C ASN A 172 7.88 -16.92 20.57
N MET A 173 7.38 -16.51 21.73
CA MET A 173 6.01 -16.74 22.19
C MET A 173 5.22 -15.42 22.21
N LEU A 174 3.94 -15.49 21.85
CA LEU A 174 3.00 -14.37 21.87
C LEU A 174 1.89 -14.68 22.85
N THR A 175 1.62 -13.76 23.77
CA THR A 175 0.44 -13.81 24.61
C THR A 175 -0.63 -12.95 23.96
N LEU A 176 -1.76 -13.58 23.61
CA LEU A 176 -2.88 -12.96 22.94
C LEU A 176 -4.05 -12.80 23.92
N LYS A 177 -4.80 -11.71 23.78
CA LYS A 177 -6.01 -11.44 24.55
C LYS A 177 -7.19 -11.31 23.61
N ASP A 178 -8.24 -12.09 23.82
CA ASP A 178 -9.47 -11.97 23.04
C ASP A 178 -10.35 -10.79 23.51
N ARG A 179 -11.53 -10.64 22.91
CA ARG A 179 -12.50 -9.58 23.28
C ARG A 179 -13.07 -9.73 24.69
N GLU A 180 -13.12 -10.96 25.21
CA GLU A 180 -13.64 -11.28 26.55
C GLU A 180 -12.54 -11.17 27.63
N GLY A 181 -11.29 -11.00 27.19
CA GLY A 181 -10.13 -10.85 28.04
C GLY A 181 -9.46 -12.16 28.41
N ALA A 182 -9.84 -13.28 27.79
CA ALA A 182 -9.17 -14.55 27.99
C ALA A 182 -7.78 -14.52 27.33
N VAL A 183 -6.83 -15.15 28.00
CA VAL A 183 -5.41 -15.15 27.64
C VAL A 183 -5.06 -16.43 26.91
N TRP A 184 -4.50 -16.29 25.72
CA TRP A 184 -4.05 -17.36 24.84
C TRP A 184 -2.53 -17.24 24.65
N ILE A 185 -1.84 -18.37 24.49
CA ILE A 185 -0.38 -18.44 24.32
C ILE A 185 -0.05 -19.22 23.04
#